data_AF-A0A850JSY6-F1
#
_entry.id   AF-A0A850JSY6-F1
#
_cell.length_a   1.000
_cell.length_b   1.000
_cell.length_c   1.000
_cell.angle_alpha   90.00
_cell.angle_beta   90.00
_cell.angle_gamma   90.00
#
_symmetry.space_group_name_H-M   'P 1'
#
loop_
_entity.id
_entity.type
_entity.pdbx_description
1 polymer ?
#
loop_
_entity_poly.entity_id
_entity_poly.type
_entity_poly.pdbx_seq_one_letter_code
_entity_poly.pdbx_strand_id
1 'polypeptide(L)'
;MNRYLNSLLNKTGIKERTLYNLRHTFASHMISNIQNGIDILWVSKILGHKDLSITLQIYAKYIKEDDDTRFTKLNKIGTIIGII
;
A
#
# COMPACT_ATOMS: atom_id res chain seq x y z
N MET A 1 -7.84 -24.02 7.75
CA MET A 1 -8.30 -22.67 7.35
C MET A 1 -8.56 -22.53 5.84
N ASN A 2 -7.70 -23.03 4.93
CA ASN A 2 -7.88 -22.85 3.47
C ASN A 2 -9.07 -23.55 2.78
N ARG A 3 -9.74 -24.52 3.42
CA ARG A 3 -10.83 -25.30 2.77
C ARG A 3 -12.02 -24.44 2.33
N TYR A 4 -12.43 -23.47 3.15
CA TYR A 4 -13.52 -22.54 2.80
C TYR A 4 -13.12 -21.58 1.69
N LEU A 5 -11.89 -21.04 1.73
CA LEU A 5 -11.37 -20.18 0.68
C LEU A 5 -11.32 -20.92 -0.66
N ASN A 6 -10.82 -22.16 -0.68
CA ASN A 6 -10.75 -22.96 -1.90
C ASN A 6 -12.14 -23.26 -2.48
N SER A 7 -13.13 -23.54 -1.62
CA SER A 7 -14.52 -23.73 -2.06
C SER A 7 -15.09 -22.46 -2.70
N LEU A 8 -14.83 -21.29 -2.11
CA LEU A 8 -15.21 -19.99 -2.64
C LEU A 8 -14.52 -19.69 -3.97
N LEU A 9 -13.21 -19.90 -4.06
CA LEU A 9 -12.43 -19.68 -5.29
C LEU A 9 -12.93 -20.56 -6.45
N ASN A 10 -13.25 -21.82 -6.17
CA ASN A 10 -13.84 -22.73 -7.16
C ASN A 10 -15.23 -22.25 -7.65
N LYS A 11 -16.06 -21.69 -6.76
CA LYS A 11 -17.37 -21.15 -7.14
C LYS A 11 -17.27 -19.87 -7.97
N THR A 12 -16.25 -19.04 -7.73
CA THR A 12 -16.06 -17.77 -8.44
C THR A 12 -15.21 -17.92 -9.70
N GLY A 13 -14.68 -19.12 -9.99
CA GLY A 13 -13.79 -19.37 -11.12
C GLY A 13 -12.41 -18.73 -10.99
N ILE A 14 -12.02 -18.31 -9.77
CA ILE A 14 -10.73 -17.69 -9.50
C ILE A 14 -9.71 -18.79 -9.23
N LYS A 15 -8.52 -18.68 -9.81
CA LYS A 15 -7.41 -19.61 -9.59
C LYS A 15 -7.15 -19.78 -8.09
N GLU A 16 -6.78 -21.00 -7.68
CA GLU A 16 -6.45 -21.28 -6.28
C GLU A 16 -5.33 -20.35 -5.78
N ARG A 17 -5.58 -19.72 -4.63
CA ARG A 17 -4.70 -18.76 -3.97
C ARG A 17 -4.72 -19.04 -2.49
N THR A 18 -3.57 -18.88 -1.85
CA THR A 18 -3.46 -19.01 -0.39
C THR A 18 -4.01 -17.75 0.30
N LEU A 19 -4.48 -17.89 1.54
CA LEU A 19 -4.87 -16.76 2.40
C LEU A 19 -3.74 -15.72 2.54
N TYR A 20 -2.48 -16.15 2.49
CA TYR A 20 -1.32 -15.25 2.55
C TYR A 20 -1.28 -14.26 1.38
N ASN A 21 -1.74 -14.67 0.20
CA ASN A 21 -1.83 -13.77 -0.96
C ASN A 21 -2.82 -12.64 -0.72
N LEU A 22 -3.92 -12.87 0.01
CA LEU A 22 -4.88 -11.81 0.34
C LEU A 22 -4.25 -10.73 1.22
N ARG A 23 -3.36 -11.11 2.16
CA ARG A 23 -2.59 -10.15 2.96
C ARG A 23 -1.71 -9.26 2.08
N HIS A 24 -1.07 -9.82 1.06
CA HIS A 24 -0.28 -9.05 0.11
C HIS A 24 -1.15 -8.14 -0.78
N THR A 25 -2.29 -8.64 -1.25
CA THR A 25 -3.26 -7.83 -2.00
C THR A 25 -3.75 -6.66 -1.17
N PHE A 26 -4.11 -6.89 0.10
CA PHE A 26 -4.52 -5.84 1.02
C PHE A 26 -3.42 -4.80 1.22
N ALA A 27 -2.19 -5.24 1.54
CA ALA A 27 -1.07 -4.34 1.77
C ALA A 27 -0.71 -3.49 0.54
N SER A 28 -0.61 -4.11 -0.64
CA SER A 28 -0.30 -3.40 -1.89
C SER A 28 -1.40 -2.43 -2.29
N HIS A 29 -2.68 -2.80 -2.11
CA HIS A 29 -3.80 -1.91 -2.38
C HIS A 29 -3.81 -0.70 -1.45
N MET A 30 -3.62 -0.90 -0.14
CA MET A 30 -3.59 0.21 0.83
C MET A 30 -2.41 1.15 0.56
N ILE A 31 -1.24 0.61 0.25
CA ILE A 31 -0.03 1.41 0.00
C ILE A 31 -0.13 2.18 -1.31
N SER A 32 -0.75 1.60 -2.35
CA SER A 32 -1.06 2.33 -3.57
C SER A 32 -2.04 3.50 -3.36
N ASN A 33 -2.84 3.46 -2.29
CA ASN A 33 -3.81 4.50 -1.94
C ASN A 33 -3.30 5.48 -0.88
N ILE A 34 -1.99 5.48 -0.56
CA ILE A 34 -1.38 6.46 0.38
C ILE A 34 -1.66 7.90 -0.04
N GLN A 35 -1.70 8.20 -1.34
CA GLN A 35 -2.00 9.54 -1.86
C GLN A 35 -3.43 10.01 -1.55
N ASN A 36 -4.35 9.09 -1.27
CA ASN A 36 -5.72 9.38 -0.86
C ASN A 36 -5.85 9.63 0.66
N GLY A 37 -4.71 9.79 1.36
CA GLY A 37 -4.67 10.09 2.79
C GLY A 37 -4.51 8.86 3.70
N ILE A 38 -4.09 7.72 3.15
CA ILE A 38 -3.84 6.50 3.95
C ILE A 38 -2.43 6.57 4.55
N ASP A 39 -2.34 6.38 5.87
CA ASP A 39 -1.07 6.37 6.60
C ASP A 39 -0.40 4.98 6.54
N ILE A 40 0.84 4.93 6.08
CA ILE A 40 1.65 3.70 6.02
C ILE A 40 1.91 3.10 7.41
N LEU A 41 2.01 3.92 8.46
CA LEU A 41 2.14 3.45 9.84
C LEU A 41 0.90 2.68 10.28
N TRP A 42 -0.28 3.19 9.92
CA TRP A 42 -1.55 2.53 10.21
C TRP A 42 -1.67 1.19 9.46
N VAL A 43 -1.30 1.16 8.17
CA VAL A 43 -1.25 -0.10 7.39
C VAL A 43 -0.29 -1.10 8.02
N SER A 44 0.91 -0.67 8.43
CA SER A 44 1.89 -1.52 9.08
C SER A 44 1.39 -2.11 10.41
N LYS A 45 0.66 -1.31 11.20
CA LYS A 45 0.00 -1.76 12.44
C LYS A 45 -1.07 -2.82 12.16
N ILE A 46 -1.90 -2.63 11.14
CA ILE A 46 -2.94 -3.61 10.75
C ILE A 46 -2.32 -4.94 10.28
N LEU A 47 -1.21 -4.86 9.56
CA LEU A 47 -0.47 -6.05 9.15
C LEU A 47 0.22 -6.74 10.34
N GLY A 48 0.34 -6.08 11.49
CA GLY A 48 1.05 -6.61 12.65
C GLY A 48 2.55 -6.73 12.41
N HIS A 49 3.13 -5.86 11.58
CA HIS A 49 4.58 -5.83 11.41
C HIS A 49 5.22 -5.17 12.63
N LYS A 50 6.23 -5.84 13.20
CA LYS A 50 7.02 -5.31 14.33
C LYS A 50 7.71 -4.00 13.99
N ASP A 51 8.11 -3.84 12.73
CA ASP A 51 8.85 -2.70 12.25
C ASP A 51 8.29 -2.19 10.92
N LEU A 52 8.21 -0.87 10.79
CA LEU A 52 7.71 -0.20 9.59
C LEU A 52 8.59 -0.49 8.36
N SER A 53 9.88 -0.71 8.58
CA SER A 53 10.86 -0.98 7.52
C SER A 53 10.49 -2.22 6.72
N ILE A 54 9.83 -3.21 7.34
CA ILE A 54 9.37 -4.43 6.65
C ILE A 54 8.30 -4.06 5.61
N THR A 55 7.34 -3.22 5.99
CA THR A 55 6.27 -2.75 5.11
C THR A 55 6.84 -1.91 3.96
N LEU A 56 7.74 -0.98 4.28
CA LEU A 56 8.40 -0.14 3.28
C LEU A 56 9.23 -0.96 2.29
N GLN A 57 10.10 -1.87 2.77
CA GLN A 57 10.94 -2.67 1.89
C GLN A 57 10.14 -3.50 0.86
N ILE A 58 9.01 -4.07 1.27
CA ILE A 58 8.23 -4.97 0.42
C ILE A 58 7.31 -4.19 -0.53
N TYR A 59 6.75 -3.08 -0.08
CA TYR A 59 5.64 -2.42 -0.76
C TYR A 59 5.92 -0.98 -1.24
N ALA A 60 7.05 -0.36 -0.87
CA ALA A 60 7.38 1.00 -1.31
C ALA A 60 7.37 1.14 -2.84
N LYS A 61 7.69 0.07 -3.58
CA LYS A 61 7.60 0.04 -5.05
C LYS A 61 6.21 0.33 -5.63
N TYR A 62 5.15 0.20 -4.83
CA TYR A 62 3.78 0.50 -5.24
C TYR A 62 3.36 1.95 -4.95
N ILE A 63 4.22 2.73 -4.29
CA ILE A 63 4.02 4.17 -4.08
C ILE A 63 4.35 4.86 -5.41
N LYS A 64 3.33 5.05 -6.25
CA LYS A 64 3.45 5.73 -7.54
C LYS A 64 3.39 7.24 -7.36
N GLU A 65 4.40 7.82 -6.74
CA GLU A 65 4.54 9.28 -6.75
C GLU A 65 5.55 9.65 -7.81
N ASP A 66 5.09 10.37 -8.83
CA ASP A 66 5.96 10.88 -9.90
C ASP A 66 6.81 12.02 -9.33
N ASP A 67 8.09 12.05 -9.68
CA ASP A 67 9.03 13.06 -9.19
C ASP A 67 8.57 14.48 -9.57
N ASP A 68 7.90 14.67 -10.72
CA ASP A 68 7.31 15.96 -11.10
C ASP A 68 6.21 16.41 -10.14
N THR A 69 5.48 15.44 -9.58
CA THR A 69 4.42 15.71 -8.58
C THR A 69 5.03 16.12 -7.24
N ARG A 70 6.22 15.60 -6.91
CA ARG A 70 6.99 16.00 -5.73
C ARG A 70 7.58 17.39 -5.90
N PHE A 71 8.16 17.68 -7.05
CA PHE A 71 8.69 19.02 -7.36
C PHE A 71 7.60 20.09 -7.35
N THR A 72 6.42 19.82 -7.91
CA THR A 72 5.30 20.77 -7.88
C THR A 72 4.78 21.03 -6.46
N LYS A 73 4.70 20.00 -5.60
CA LYS A 73 4.37 20.18 -4.17
C LYS A 73 5.43 21.01 -3.44
N LEU A 74 6.72 20.76 -3.70
CA LEU A 74 7.82 21.50 -3.08
C LEU A 74 7.84 22.97 -3.51
N ASN A 75 7.66 23.27 -4.80
CA ASN A 75 7.57 24.64 -5.30
C ASN A 75 6.41 25.40 -4.65
N LYS A 76 5.25 24.76 -4.53
CA LYS A 76 4.09 25.35 -3.85
C LYS A 76 4.38 25.71 -2.39
N ILE A 77 5.16 24.88 -1.69
CA ILE A 77 5.61 25.18 -0.32
C ILE A 77 6.62 26.33 -0.30
N GLY A 78 7.60 26.33 -1.22
CA GLY A 78 8.61 27.39 -1.34
C GLY A 78 8.00 28.78 -1.56
N THR A 79 6.97 28.86 -2.41
CA THR A 79 6.21 30.10 -2.66
C THR A 79 5.43 30.57 -1.44
N ILE A 80 4.88 29.66 -0.63
CA ILE A 80 4.15 30.00 0.60
C ILE A 80 5.07 30.57 1.68
N ILE A 81 6.31 30.08 1.76
CA ILE A 81 7.30 30.49 2.77
C ILE A 81 8.13 31.71 2.28
N GLY A 82 8.02 32.08 0.99
CA GLY A 82 8.69 33.24 0.42
C GLY A 82 10.19 33.05 0.16
N ILE A 83 10.62 31.80 0.00
CA ILE A 83 12.03 31.44 -0.27
C ILE A 83 12.32 31.40 -1.79
N ILE A 84 11.25 31.29 -2.61
CA ILE A 84 11.25 31.32 -4.08
C ILE A 84 10.05 32.17 -4.49
#